data_AF-A0A916X9I5-F1
#
_entry.id   AF-A0A916X9I5-F1
#
_cell.length_a   1.000
_cell.length_b   1.000
_cell.length_c   1.000
_cell.angle_alpha   90.00
_cell.angle_beta   90.00
_cell.angle_gamma   90.00
#
_symmetry.space_group_name_H-M   'P 1'
#
loop_
_entity.id
_entity.type
_entity.pdbx_description
1 polymer ?
#
loop_
_entity_poly.entity_id
_entity_poly.type
_entity_poly.pdbx_seq_one_letter_code
_entity_poly.pdbx_strand_id
1 'polypeptide(L)'
;MTFEFRDNGKRERFELTDGDAVAGFAEYSILQDRMSLTHTEVDRQYGGQGVGSILLKKVLDTARERGMTVLPSCPFAQSFIRKNPEYADLVPSQLHGRFGLTTQG
;
A
#
# COMPACT_ATOMS: atom_id res chain seq x y z
N MET A 1 -18.35 4.63 -11.09
CA MET A 1 -17.07 4.97 -10.43
C MET A 1 -15.97 4.57 -11.37
N THR A 2 -15.20 5.55 -11.81
CA THR A 2 -14.02 5.33 -12.65
C THR A 2 -12.84 5.69 -11.80
N PHE A 3 -12.25 4.70 -11.13
CA PHE A 3 -11.11 4.95 -10.27
C PHE A 3 -9.84 5.10 -11.09
N GLU A 4 -9.19 6.25 -10.95
CA GLU A 4 -7.90 6.53 -11.56
C GLU A 4 -6.80 6.42 -10.51
N PHE A 5 -5.73 5.70 -10.83
CA PHE A 5 -4.58 5.54 -9.95
C PHE A 5 -3.45 6.44 -10.41
N ARG A 6 -2.85 7.18 -9.49
CA ARG A 6 -1.72 8.05 -9.78
C ARG A 6 -0.68 8.04 -8.66
N ASP A 7 0.58 8.18 -9.06
CA ASP A 7 1.70 8.45 -8.17
C ASP A 7 1.86 9.98 -8.04
N ASN A 8 1.58 10.52 -6.85
CA ASN A 8 1.76 11.94 -6.55
C ASN A 8 3.06 12.14 -5.75
N GLY A 9 4.19 12.00 -6.44
CA GLY A 9 5.51 12.13 -5.82
C GLY A 9 5.80 13.49 -5.16
N LYS A 10 5.07 14.57 -5.53
CA LYS A 10 5.16 15.87 -4.83
C LYS A 10 4.62 15.83 -3.40
N ARG A 11 3.72 14.90 -3.12
CA ARG A 11 3.12 14.66 -1.80
C ARG A 11 3.54 13.32 -1.21
N GLU A 12 4.51 12.66 -1.84
CA GLU A 12 5.03 11.34 -1.45
C GLU A 12 3.91 10.33 -1.17
N ARG A 13 2.91 10.28 -2.07
CA ARG A 13 1.76 9.40 -1.90
C ARG A 13 1.17 8.92 -3.20
N PHE A 14 0.64 7.71 -3.19
CA PHE A 14 -0.23 7.22 -4.25
C PHE A 14 -1.67 7.61 -3.96
N GLU A 15 -2.43 7.93 -4.99
CA GLU A 15 -3.81 8.38 -4.87
C GLU A 15 -4.68 7.53 -5.80
N LEU A 16 -5.86 7.15 -5.29
CA LEU A 16 -6.96 6.65 -6.09
C LEU A 16 -8.02 7.74 -6.14
N THR A 17 -8.36 8.24 -7.32
CA THR A 17 -9.33 9.32 -7.51
C THR A 17 -10.57 8.83 -8.24
N ASP A 18 -11.72 9.45 -7.97
CA ASP A 18 -12.96 9.27 -8.71
C ASP A 18 -13.37 10.66 -9.22
N GLY A 19 -12.97 10.98 -10.46
CA GLY A 19 -12.93 12.35 -10.94
C GLY A 19 -11.94 13.22 -10.15
N ASP A 20 -12.37 14.39 -9.68
CA ASP A 20 -11.54 15.31 -8.90
C ASP A 20 -11.41 14.93 -7.42
N ALA A 21 -12.22 13.98 -6.93
CA ALA A 21 -12.22 13.55 -5.53
C ALA A 21 -11.14 12.47 -5.29
N VAL A 22 -10.37 12.63 -4.22
CA VAL A 22 -9.45 11.58 -3.74
C VAL A 22 -10.26 10.57 -2.93
N ALA A 23 -10.49 9.39 -3.50
CA ALA A 23 -11.21 8.31 -2.84
C ALA A 23 -10.37 7.62 -1.76
N GLY A 24 -9.05 7.57 -1.95
CA GLY A 24 -8.10 7.13 -0.95
C GLY A 24 -6.66 7.43 -1.36
N PHE A 25 -5.76 7.48 -0.38
CA PHE A 25 -4.34 7.67 -0.62
C PHE A 25 -3.48 6.77 0.28
N ALA A 26 -2.30 6.42 -0.21
CA ALA A 26 -1.27 5.70 0.53
C ALA A 26 0.02 6.52 0.51
N GLU A 27 0.41 7.04 1.67
CA GLU A 27 1.65 7.78 1.84
C GLU A 27 2.81 6.82 1.91
N TYR A 28 3.93 7.24 1.31
CA TYR A 28 5.14 6.48 1.29
C TYR A 28 6.36 7.35 1.58
N SER A 29 7.47 6.71 1.92
CA SER A 29 8.78 7.34 1.92
C SER A 29 9.76 6.38 1.27
N ILE A 30 10.63 6.92 0.41
CA ILE A 30 11.63 6.12 -0.31
C ILE A 30 13.00 6.36 0.30
N LEU A 31 13.67 5.28 0.70
CA LEU A 31 15.07 5.30 1.09
C LEU A 31 15.79 4.18 0.33
N GLN A 32 16.67 4.57 -0.59
CA GLN A 32 17.35 3.66 -1.52
C GLN A 32 16.30 2.83 -2.32
N ASP A 33 16.40 1.50 -2.26
CA ASP A 33 15.50 0.53 -2.89
C ASP A 33 14.26 0.20 -2.03
N ARG A 34 14.03 0.91 -0.92
CA ARG A 34 12.98 0.59 0.06
C ARG A 34 11.88 1.66 0.07
N MET A 35 10.65 1.22 -0.16
CA MET A 35 9.44 2.01 -0.03
C MET A 35 8.76 1.68 1.30
N SER A 36 8.74 2.63 2.23
CA SER A 36 7.97 2.52 3.47
C SER A 36 6.58 3.06 3.27
N LEU A 37 5.54 2.22 3.41
CA LEU A 37 4.14 2.65 3.41
C LEU A 37 3.79 3.12 4.82
N THR A 38 3.77 4.43 5.02
CA THR A 38 3.69 5.07 6.34
C THR A 38 2.25 5.26 6.80
N HIS A 39 1.34 5.60 5.88
CA HIS A 39 -0.06 5.83 6.18
C HIS A 39 -0.94 5.43 5.01
N THR A 40 -2.17 5.01 5.28
CA THR A 40 -3.16 4.72 4.24
C THR A 40 -4.52 5.15 4.75
N GLU A 41 -5.20 5.95 3.94
CA GLU A 41 -6.50 6.51 4.28
C GLU A 41 -7.45 6.35 3.11
N VAL A 42 -8.69 6.03 3.42
CA VAL A 42 -9.80 5.96 2.47
C VAL A 42 -10.83 6.95 2.96
N ASP A 43 -11.28 7.83 2.07
CA ASP A 43 -12.33 8.77 2.42
C ASP A 43 -13.59 8.00 2.82
N ARG A 44 -14.25 8.46 3.89
CA ARG A 44 -15.40 7.77 4.49
C ARG A 44 -16.52 7.52 3.48
N GLN A 45 -16.70 8.39 2.49
CA GLN A 45 -17.72 8.23 1.46
C GLN A 45 -17.46 7.00 0.56
N TYR A 46 -16.21 6.54 0.49
CA TYR A 46 -15.79 5.34 -0.23
C TYR A 46 -15.48 4.14 0.69
N GLY A 47 -15.73 4.28 1.99
CA GLY A 47 -15.57 3.22 2.98
C GLY A 47 -16.44 2.00 2.66
N GLY A 48 -15.91 0.80 2.87
CA GLY A 48 -16.63 -0.46 2.61
C GLY A 48 -16.74 -0.88 1.14
N GLN A 49 -16.24 -0.07 0.20
CA GLN A 49 -16.34 -0.33 -1.25
C GLN A 49 -15.07 -0.98 -1.83
N GLY A 50 -14.14 -1.42 -0.98
CA GLY A 50 -12.89 -2.05 -1.42
C GLY A 50 -11.82 -1.08 -1.94
N VAL A 51 -12.04 0.23 -1.88
CA VAL A 51 -11.10 1.26 -2.37
C VAL A 51 -9.69 1.11 -1.78
N GLY A 52 -9.58 0.91 -0.47
CA GLY A 52 -8.28 0.71 0.18
C GLY A 52 -7.53 -0.53 -0.32
N SER A 53 -8.28 -1.60 -0.63
CA SER A 53 -7.71 -2.83 -1.20
C SER A 53 -7.24 -2.62 -2.64
N ILE A 54 -8.03 -1.93 -3.46
CA ILE A 54 -7.65 -1.59 -4.84
C ILE A 54 -6.40 -0.70 -4.86
N LEU A 55 -6.38 0.32 -3.98
CA LEU A 55 -5.25 1.22 -3.83
C LEU A 55 -3.98 0.46 -3.44
N LEU A 56 -4.00 -0.28 -2.33
CA LEU A 56 -2.82 -1.02 -1.88
C LEU A 56 -2.35 -2.06 -2.88
N LYS A 57 -3.27 -2.76 -3.55
CA LYS A 57 -2.92 -3.70 -4.62
C LYS A 57 -2.08 -3.00 -5.69
N LYS A 58 -2.55 -1.86 -6.21
CA LYS A 58 -1.84 -1.09 -7.25
C LYS A 58 -0.51 -0.52 -6.75
N VAL A 59 -0.45 -0.08 -5.49
CA VAL A 59 0.80 0.41 -4.88
C VAL A 59 1.84 -0.72 -4.80
N LEU A 60 1.45 -1.90 -4.34
CA LEU A 60 2.34 -3.05 -4.21
C LEU A 60 2.76 -3.61 -5.57
N ASP A 61 1.84 -3.69 -6.53
CA ASP A 61 2.14 -4.05 -7.92
C ASP A 61 3.18 -3.08 -8.51
N THR A 62 2.98 -1.76 -8.30
CA THR A 62 3.93 -0.73 -8.75
C THR A 62 5.30 -0.90 -8.08
N ALA A 63 5.34 -1.17 -6.77
CA ALA A 63 6.58 -1.40 -6.05
C ALA A 63 7.32 -2.63 -6.60
N ARG A 64 6.59 -3.72 -6.91
CA ARG A 64 7.13 -4.92 -7.54
C ARG A 64 7.72 -4.63 -8.92
N GLU A 65 6.98 -3.91 -9.77
CA GLU A 65 7.45 -3.54 -11.11
C GLU A 65 8.70 -2.65 -11.06
N ARG A 66 8.82 -1.80 -10.03
CA ARG A 66 10.00 -0.97 -9.78
C ARG A 66 11.16 -1.73 -9.11
N GLY A 67 11.00 -3.01 -8.77
CA GLY A 67 12.01 -3.80 -8.07
C GLY A 67 12.29 -3.29 -6.64
N MET A 68 11.29 -2.65 -6.01
CA MET A 68 11.43 -2.06 -4.69
C MET A 68 11.02 -3.04 -3.59
N THR A 69 11.73 -2.95 -2.48
CA THR A 69 11.36 -3.59 -1.22
C THR A 69 10.28 -2.76 -0.51
N VAL A 70 9.26 -3.40 0.05
CA VAL A 70 8.18 -2.72 0.78
C VAL A 70 8.33 -2.89 2.29
N LEU A 71 8.19 -1.79 3.02
CA LEU A 71 8.11 -1.76 4.48
C LEU A 71 6.72 -1.29 4.90
N PRO A 72 5.79 -2.19 5.27
CA PRO A 72 4.42 -1.83 5.62
C PRO A 72 4.35 -1.28 7.06
N SER A 73 4.77 -0.04 7.26
CA SER A 73 4.73 0.62 8.57
C SER A 73 3.30 0.91 9.03
N CYS A 74 2.39 1.17 8.08
CA CYS A 74 0.96 1.35 8.35
C CYS A 74 0.27 0.00 8.71
N PRO A 75 -0.53 -0.06 9.80
CA PRO A 75 -1.30 -1.27 10.15
C PRO A 75 -2.27 -1.73 9.05
N PHE A 76 -2.81 -0.79 8.25
CA PHE A 76 -3.70 -1.12 7.14
C PHE A 76 -2.95 -1.90 6.05
N ALA A 77 -1.75 -1.47 5.68
CA ALA A 77 -0.88 -2.18 4.75
C ALA A 77 -0.46 -3.56 5.27
N GLN A 78 -0.11 -3.68 6.55
CA GLN A 78 0.19 -4.98 7.17
C GLN A 78 -1.00 -5.94 7.09
N SER A 79 -2.20 -5.45 7.43
CA SER A 79 -3.43 -6.24 7.38
C SER A 79 -3.75 -6.68 5.95
N PHE A 80 -3.52 -5.82 4.97
CA PHE A 80 -3.69 -6.16 3.56
C PHE A 80 -2.72 -7.25 3.11
N ILE A 81 -1.41 -7.10 3.38
CA ILE A 81 -0.39 -8.09 3.00
C ILE A 81 -0.66 -9.44 3.70
N ARG A 82 -1.07 -9.44 4.97
CA ARG A 82 -1.43 -10.67 5.68
C ARG A 82 -2.61 -11.42 5.03
N LYS A 83 -3.55 -10.69 4.42
CA LYS A 83 -4.67 -11.28 3.67
C LYS A 83 -4.31 -11.67 2.23
N ASN A 84 -3.22 -11.13 1.70
CA ASN A 84 -2.74 -11.32 0.33
C ASN A 84 -1.25 -11.74 0.39
N PRO A 85 -0.97 -12.99 0.79
CA PRO A 85 0.39 -13.46 1.05
C PRO A 85 1.28 -13.45 -0.20
N GLU A 86 0.71 -13.34 -1.40
CA GLU A 86 1.44 -13.14 -2.66
C GLU A 86 2.23 -11.81 -2.72
N TYR A 87 2.05 -10.92 -1.74
CA TYR A 87 2.85 -9.70 -1.60
C TYR A 87 3.88 -9.78 -0.46
N ALA A 88 3.92 -10.88 0.29
CA ALA A 88 4.85 -11.03 1.40
C ALA A 88 6.31 -11.09 0.95
N ASP A 89 6.59 -11.51 -0.28
CA ASP A 89 7.93 -11.50 -0.90
C ASP A 89 8.48 -10.09 -1.13
N LEU A 90 7.61 -9.08 -1.26
CA LEU A 90 8.05 -7.67 -1.34
C LEU A 90 8.58 -7.16 -0.01
N VAL A 91 8.19 -7.79 1.11
CA VAL A 91 8.68 -7.44 2.44
C VAL A 91 9.90 -8.32 2.75
N PRO A 92 11.01 -7.76 3.27
CA PRO A 92 12.16 -8.58 3.63
C PRO A 92 11.77 -9.64 4.65
N SER A 93 12.12 -10.90 4.40
CA SER A 93 11.78 -12.04 5.26
C SER A 93 12.24 -11.83 6.70
N GLN A 94 13.41 -11.21 6.89
CA GLN A 94 13.96 -10.83 8.20
C GLN A 94 13.07 -9.85 8.98
N LEU A 95 12.21 -9.11 8.29
CA LEU A 95 11.30 -8.12 8.87
C LEU A 95 9.85 -8.60 8.95
N HIS A 96 9.53 -9.81 8.47
CA HIS A 96 8.17 -10.36 8.56
C HIS A 96 7.69 -10.44 10.01
N GLY A 97 8.55 -10.86 10.94
CA GLY A 97 8.22 -10.91 12.37
C GLY A 97 7.93 -9.53 12.95
N ARG A 98 8.69 -8.50 12.55
CA ARG A 98 8.47 -7.12 12.98
C ARG A 98 7.11 -6.57 12.54
N PHE A 99 6.65 -6.99 11.36
CA PHE A 99 5.39 -6.54 10.78
C PHE A 99 4.21 -7.50 11.00
N GLY A 100 4.39 -8.53 11.84
CA GLY A 100 3.33 -9.52 12.13
C GLY A 100 2.86 -10.29 10.90
N LEU A 101 3.75 -10.51 9.93
CA LEU A 101 3.49 -11.25 8.69
C LEU A 101 3.87 -12.73 8.78
N THR A 102 4.49 -13.16 9.88
CA THR A 102 4.82 -14.57 10.11
C THR A 102 3.56 -15.38 10.33
N THR A 103 3.41 -16.45 9.55
CA THR A 103 2.50 -17.55 9.88
C THR A 103 2.98 -18.13 11.21
N GLN A 104 2.15 -18.08 12.24
CA GLN A 104 2.34 -18.91 13.44
C GLN A 104 2.24 -20.37 12.95
N GLY A 105 3.36 -21.08 12.95
CA GLY A 105 3.43 -22.53 12.83
C GLY A 105 3.68 -23.12 14.20
#